data_AF-A0A7Y2NW09-F1
#
_entry.id   AF-A0A7Y2NW09-F1
#
_cell.length_a   1.000
_cell.length_b   1.000
_cell.length_c   1.000
_cell.angle_alpha   90.00
_cell.angle_beta   90.00
_cell.angle_gamma   90.00
#
_symmetry.space_group_name_H-M   'P 1'
#
loop_
_entity.id
_entity.type
_entity.pdbx_description
1 polymer ?
#
loop_
_entity_poly.entity_id
_entity_poly.type
_entity_poly.pdbx_seq_one_letter_code
_entity_poly.pdbx_strand_id
1 'polypeptide(L)'
;MWRTNLKVALLGLAVIGFYTLIAHIIPQLESEVPEVLTLGADASPEALVEAGERMYNGAGACSACHGLGTRAPNLLTGGGGLGPIGSRCGERVAGTPCKDYLYESMTEPGAYVVAGFENIMPDMRRQLSIDQIWAVIAFLQAQGGEVTVTGADLAQDAAVSSGGSMPVAATPATASTDPQELLAANGCIGCHQLAGSGGAVGPSFDGIGGRMTPAQLRQSILDPGAEVAEGYDQFAGMMPATFGEQFTAAQLEAVVKFLAELR
;
A
#
# COMPACT_ATOMS: atom_id res chain seq x y z
N MET A 1 35.56 14.97 -52.71
CA MET A 1 34.47 14.17 -52.13
C MET A 1 34.82 13.59 -50.76
N TRP A 2 35.98 12.97 -50.57
CA TRP A 2 36.41 12.39 -49.27
C TRP A 2 36.31 13.34 -48.06
N ARG A 3 36.79 14.58 -48.19
CA ARG A 3 36.74 15.59 -47.12
C ARG A 3 35.31 15.94 -46.67
N THR A 4 34.35 15.89 -47.57
CA THR A 4 32.94 16.16 -47.25
C THR A 4 32.34 14.99 -46.49
N ASN A 5 32.61 13.76 -46.95
CA ASN A 5 32.14 12.54 -46.29
C ASN A 5 32.71 12.40 -44.87
N LEU A 6 33.98 12.77 -44.67
CA LEU A 6 34.61 12.75 -43.35
C LEU A 6 33.93 13.73 -42.38
N LYS A 7 33.54 14.92 -42.84
CA LYS A 7 32.82 15.91 -42.03
C LYS A 7 31.44 15.43 -41.62
N VAL A 8 30.72 14.80 -42.55
CA VAL A 8 29.39 14.22 -42.27
C VAL A 8 29.50 13.06 -41.27
N ALA A 9 30.50 12.19 -41.43
CA ALA A 9 30.74 11.09 -40.50
C ALA A 9 31.10 11.58 -39.09
N LEU A 10 31.97 12.59 -38.98
CA LEU A 10 32.32 13.19 -37.69
C LEU A 10 31.13 13.86 -37.01
N LEU A 11 30.29 14.56 -37.76
CA LEU A 11 29.06 15.15 -37.22
C LEU A 11 28.10 14.07 -36.73
N GLY A 12 27.91 12.98 -37.48
CA GLY A 12 27.07 11.86 -37.08
C GLY A 12 27.56 11.20 -35.79
N LEU A 13 28.86 10.94 -35.68
CA LEU A 13 29.47 10.38 -34.47
C LEU A 13 29.36 11.33 -33.27
N ALA A 14 29.54 12.64 -33.48
CA ALA A 14 29.38 13.63 -32.43
C ALA A 14 27.94 13.69 -31.89
N VAL A 15 26.95 13.62 -32.80
CA VAL A 15 25.53 13.61 -32.41
C VAL A 15 25.18 12.33 -31.66
N ILE A 16 25.58 11.16 -32.18
CA ILE A 16 25.34 9.88 -31.50
C ILE A 16 26.00 9.89 -30.12
N GLY A 17 27.27 10.28 -30.03
CA GLY A 17 28.00 10.35 -28.76
C GLY A 17 27.36 11.31 -27.76
N PHE A 18 26.86 12.45 -28.22
CA PHE A 18 26.13 13.40 -27.37
C PHE A 18 24.84 12.77 -26.79
N TYR A 19 24.02 12.13 -27.62
CA TYR A 19 22.80 11.47 -27.14
C TYR A 19 23.10 10.28 -26.22
N THR A 20 24.12 9.48 -26.52
CA THR A 20 24.56 8.37 -25.65
C THR A 20 25.06 8.87 -24.30
N LEU A 21 25.81 9.99 -24.28
CA LEU A 21 26.27 10.61 -23.04
C LEU A 21 25.09 11.09 -22.19
N ILE A 22 24.12 11.79 -22.79
CA ILE A 22 22.91 12.24 -22.09
C ILE A 22 22.12 11.04 -21.55
N ALA A 23 21.96 9.97 -22.34
CA ALA A 23 21.28 8.76 -21.89
C ALA A 23 21.99 8.07 -20.70
N HIS A 24 23.31 8.18 -20.59
CA HIS A 24 24.09 7.68 -19.45
C HIS A 24 24.03 8.59 -18.21
N ILE A 25 23.74 9.88 -18.38
CA ILE A 25 23.57 10.84 -17.28
C ILE A 25 22.18 10.71 -16.65
N ILE A 26 21.17 10.31 -17.43
CA ILE A 26 19.84 10.01 -16.90
C ILE A 26 19.95 8.75 -16.03
N PRO A 27 19.65 8.83 -14.71
CA PRO A 27 19.59 7.66 -13.85
C PRO A 27 18.65 6.65 -14.49
N GLN A 28 19.16 5.46 -14.80
CA GLN A 28 18.35 4.37 -15.31
C GLN A 28 17.41 3.96 -14.17
N LEU A 29 16.20 4.52 -14.13
CA LEU A 29 15.12 4.02 -13.31
C LEU A 29 14.72 2.68 -13.94
N GLU A 30 15.41 1.62 -13.57
CA GLU A 30 14.91 0.27 -13.77
C GLU A 30 13.55 0.19 -13.06
N SER A 31 12.50 0.08 -13.86
CA SER A 31 11.19 -0.34 -13.38
C SER A 31 11.38 -1.80 -12.96
N GLU A 32 11.85 -2.02 -11.73
CA GLU A 32 11.65 -3.31 -11.08
C GLU A 32 10.13 -3.55 -11.10
N VAL A 33 9.72 -4.49 -11.96
CA VAL A 33 8.37 -5.03 -11.91
C VAL A 33 8.23 -5.52 -10.47
N PRO A 34 7.21 -5.07 -9.71
CA PRO A 34 7.01 -5.52 -8.35
C PRO A 34 7.10 -7.03 -8.36
N GLU A 35 8.02 -7.58 -7.56
CA GLU A 35 8.16 -9.02 -7.44
C GLU A 35 6.77 -9.56 -7.14
N VAL A 36 6.19 -10.26 -8.13
CA VAL A 36 4.93 -10.96 -7.94
C VAL A 36 5.25 -11.96 -6.87
N LEU A 37 4.82 -11.65 -5.64
CA LEU A 37 4.93 -12.50 -4.47
C LEU A 37 4.34 -13.86 -4.85
N THR A 38 5.20 -14.78 -5.32
CA THR A 38 4.82 -16.16 -5.57
C THR A 38 4.80 -16.81 -4.21
N LEU A 39 3.67 -16.68 -3.53
CA LEU A 39 3.39 -17.37 -2.28
C LEU A 39 3.26 -18.86 -2.59
N GLY A 40 4.39 -19.56 -2.63
CA GLY A 40 4.44 -21.01 -2.81
C GLY A 40 4.17 -21.74 -1.50
N ALA A 41 3.95 -23.06 -1.59
CA ALA A 41 3.72 -23.95 -0.44
C ALA A 41 4.88 -23.97 0.59
N ASP A 42 6.04 -23.42 0.24
CA ASP A 42 7.24 -23.32 1.10
C ASP A 42 7.42 -21.91 1.72
N ALA A 43 6.43 -21.01 1.60
CA ALA A 43 6.52 -19.66 2.15
C ALA A 43 6.65 -19.69 3.68
N SER A 44 7.61 -18.93 4.22
CA SER A 44 7.76 -18.78 5.67
C SER A 44 6.63 -17.92 6.26
N PRO A 45 6.28 -18.10 7.54
CA PRO A 45 5.29 -17.26 8.21
C PRO A 45 5.61 -15.75 8.11
N GLU A 46 6.89 -15.38 8.19
CA GLU A 46 7.32 -13.98 8.08
C GLU A 46 7.10 -13.43 6.67
N ALA A 47 7.40 -14.21 5.64
CA ALA A 47 7.13 -13.83 4.25
C ALA A 47 5.64 -13.68 3.99
N LEU A 48 4.80 -14.53 4.61
CA LEU A 48 3.35 -14.43 4.52
C LEU A 48 2.80 -13.18 5.22
N VAL A 49 3.38 -12.80 6.36
CA VAL A 49 3.03 -11.56 7.06
C VAL A 49 3.38 -10.34 6.22
N GLU A 50 4.58 -10.27 5.64
CA GLU A 50 5.00 -9.17 4.78
C GLU A 50 4.11 -9.06 3.53
N ALA A 51 3.81 -10.19 2.89
CA ALA A 51 2.90 -10.24 1.76
C ALA A 51 1.48 -9.79 2.15
N GLY A 52 1.01 -10.23 3.32
CA GLY A 52 -0.28 -9.86 3.87
C GLY A 52 -0.41 -8.38 4.16
N GLU A 53 0.65 -7.76 4.67
CA GLU A 53 0.71 -6.32 4.93
C GLU A 53 0.58 -5.52 3.63
N ARG A 54 1.31 -5.92 2.59
CA ARG A 54 1.21 -5.30 1.25
C ARG A 54 -0.20 -5.44 0.68
N MET A 55 -0.83 -6.60 0.85
CA MET A 55 -2.20 -6.82 0.41
C MET A 55 -3.20 -5.98 1.22
N TYR A 56 -3.04 -5.90 2.54
CA TYR A 56 -3.91 -5.13 3.43
C TYR A 56 -3.88 -3.62 3.12
N ASN A 57 -2.69 -3.08 2.86
CA ASN A 57 -2.46 -1.65 2.59
C ASN A 57 -2.59 -1.26 1.11
N GLY A 58 -2.46 -2.22 0.19
CA GLY A 58 -2.46 -2.01 -1.25
C GLY A 58 -3.68 -2.65 -1.92
N ALA A 59 -3.44 -3.72 -2.68
CA ALA A 59 -4.42 -4.29 -3.60
C ALA A 59 -5.71 -4.84 -2.94
N GLY A 60 -5.66 -5.24 -1.67
CA GLY A 60 -6.85 -5.64 -0.90
C GLY A 60 -7.65 -4.47 -0.33
N ALA A 61 -7.11 -3.25 -0.37
CA ALA A 61 -7.74 -2.00 0.08
C ALA A 61 -8.45 -2.09 1.44
N CYS A 62 -7.97 -2.97 2.33
CA CYS A 62 -8.64 -3.29 3.58
C CYS A 62 -8.65 -2.07 4.51
N SER A 63 -7.54 -1.32 4.52
CA SER A 63 -7.35 -0.08 5.28
C SER A 63 -8.38 1.01 4.92
N ALA A 64 -8.91 1.02 3.68
CA ALA A 64 -9.89 2.02 3.25
C ALA A 64 -11.20 1.96 4.05
N CYS A 65 -11.55 0.78 4.59
CA CYS A 65 -12.72 0.59 5.45
C CYS A 65 -12.33 0.30 6.91
N HIS A 66 -11.28 -0.49 7.13
CA HIS A 66 -10.85 -0.98 8.44
C HIS A 66 -9.74 -0.12 9.10
N GLY A 67 -9.43 1.06 8.54
CA GLY A 67 -8.38 1.95 9.06
C GLY A 67 -8.84 2.92 10.15
N LEU A 68 -10.07 3.47 10.06
CA LEU A 68 -10.53 4.54 10.97
C LEU A 68 -11.50 4.06 12.05
N GLY A 69 -12.08 2.86 11.92
CA GLY A 69 -13.12 2.39 12.85
C GLY A 69 -14.48 3.08 12.66
N THR A 70 -14.67 3.88 11.61
CA THR A 70 -15.92 4.62 11.33
C THR A 70 -16.81 3.91 10.32
N ARG A 71 -16.19 3.32 9.28
CA ARG A 71 -16.89 2.61 8.20
C ARG A 71 -16.97 1.10 8.46
N ALA A 72 -15.89 0.53 8.98
CA ALA A 72 -15.81 -0.84 9.46
C ALA A 72 -14.95 -0.86 10.74
N PRO A 73 -15.01 -1.95 11.55
CA PRO A 73 -14.20 -2.07 12.76
C PRO A 73 -12.71 -1.90 12.46
N ASN A 74 -11.99 -1.17 13.31
CA ASN A 74 -10.54 -1.04 13.13
C ASN A 74 -9.85 -2.38 13.48
N LEU A 75 -9.04 -2.90 12.56
CA LEU A 75 -8.37 -4.18 12.73
C LEU A 75 -6.97 -4.07 13.36
N LEU A 76 -6.29 -2.94 13.23
CA LEU A 76 -4.91 -2.77 13.72
C LEU A 76 -4.84 -2.16 15.12
N THR A 77 -5.78 -1.29 15.48
CA THR A 77 -5.85 -0.62 16.78
C THR A 77 -7.13 -0.97 17.56
N GLY A 78 -8.12 -1.58 16.89
CA GLY A 78 -9.39 -1.99 17.48
C GLY A 78 -10.46 -0.91 17.47
N GLY A 79 -10.06 0.35 17.67
CA GLY A 79 -10.99 1.43 18.02
C GLY A 79 -11.61 1.19 19.41
N GLY A 80 -11.77 2.24 20.21
CA GLY A 80 -12.46 2.14 21.51
C GLY A 80 -11.83 1.20 22.55
N GLY A 81 -10.52 0.89 22.44
CA GLY A 81 -9.78 0.10 23.44
C GLY A 81 -9.81 -1.43 23.24
N LEU A 82 -10.30 -1.92 22.10
CA LEU A 82 -10.40 -3.36 21.80
C LEU A 82 -9.07 -4.03 21.38
N GLY A 83 -7.98 -3.27 21.23
CA GLY A 83 -6.67 -3.77 20.79
C GLY A 83 -6.65 -4.19 19.31
N PRO A 84 -5.56 -4.75 18.78
CA PRO A 84 -5.51 -5.27 17.43
C PRO A 84 -6.34 -6.57 17.26
N ILE A 85 -6.71 -6.92 16.03
CA ILE A 85 -7.56 -8.10 15.77
C ILE A 85 -6.84 -9.41 16.11
N GLY A 86 -5.53 -9.48 15.89
CA GLY A 86 -4.70 -10.66 16.16
C GLY A 86 -4.74 -11.09 17.63
N SER A 87 -4.88 -10.14 18.56
CA SER A 87 -4.98 -10.45 19.99
C SER A 87 -6.36 -10.93 20.44
N ARG A 88 -7.41 -10.79 19.63
CA ARG A 88 -8.80 -11.08 20.04
C ARG A 88 -9.57 -12.05 19.13
N CYS A 89 -9.10 -12.29 17.91
CA CYS A 89 -9.78 -13.10 16.89
C CYS A 89 -10.19 -14.50 17.40
N GLY A 90 -9.34 -15.17 18.19
CA GLY A 90 -9.63 -16.49 18.76
C GLY A 90 -10.73 -16.51 19.82
N GLU A 91 -11.15 -15.35 20.32
CA GLU A 91 -12.21 -15.21 21.33
C GLU A 91 -13.52 -14.69 20.74
N ARG A 92 -13.54 -14.36 19.44
CA ARG A 92 -14.71 -13.75 18.78
C ARG A 92 -15.87 -14.73 18.66
N VAL A 93 -15.56 -16.00 18.42
CA VAL A 93 -16.53 -17.08 18.26
C VAL A 93 -16.04 -18.28 19.06
N ALA A 94 -16.86 -18.73 20.00
CA ALA A 94 -16.48 -19.83 20.90
C ALA A 94 -16.21 -21.12 20.12
N GLY A 95 -15.00 -21.66 20.25
CA GLY A 95 -14.59 -22.90 19.58
C GLY A 95 -14.04 -22.73 18.17
N THR A 96 -13.99 -21.50 17.65
CA THR A 96 -13.41 -21.21 16.32
C THR A 96 -12.00 -20.64 16.48
N PRO A 97 -10.96 -21.30 15.94
CA PRO A 97 -9.61 -20.75 15.92
C PRO A 97 -9.55 -19.39 15.21
N CYS A 98 -8.62 -18.53 15.63
CA CYS A 98 -8.42 -17.21 15.03
C CYS A 98 -8.29 -17.25 13.50
N LYS A 99 -7.49 -18.19 12.99
CA LYS A 99 -7.25 -18.40 11.55
C LYS A 99 -8.57 -18.63 10.79
N ASP A 100 -9.38 -19.54 11.29
CA ASP A 100 -10.65 -19.94 10.66
C ASP A 100 -11.68 -18.82 10.75
N TYR A 101 -11.75 -18.13 11.90
CA TYR A 101 -12.60 -16.96 12.09
C TYR A 101 -12.28 -15.84 11.08
N LEU A 102 -11.00 -15.54 10.86
CA LEU A 102 -10.57 -14.51 9.92
C LEU A 102 -10.86 -14.92 8.47
N TYR A 103 -10.62 -16.19 8.10
CA TYR A 103 -10.95 -16.71 6.79
C TYR A 103 -12.45 -16.62 6.50
N GLU A 104 -13.29 -17.09 7.41
CA GLU A 104 -14.74 -17.02 7.27
C GLU A 104 -15.24 -15.56 7.27
N SER A 105 -14.67 -14.67 8.08
CA SER A 105 -15.01 -13.23 8.06
C SER A 105 -14.70 -12.56 6.71
N MET A 106 -13.70 -13.05 5.97
CA MET A 106 -13.35 -12.51 4.65
C MET A 106 -14.15 -13.13 3.50
N THR A 107 -14.51 -14.41 3.62
CA THR A 107 -15.22 -15.16 2.57
C THR A 107 -16.74 -15.12 2.73
N GLU A 108 -17.22 -14.93 3.96
CA GLU A 108 -18.62 -14.81 4.37
C GLU A 108 -18.81 -13.63 5.35
N PRO A 109 -18.56 -12.38 4.93
CA PRO A 109 -18.55 -11.21 5.81
C PRO A 109 -19.87 -10.93 6.56
N GLY A 110 -20.99 -11.45 6.04
CA GLY A 110 -22.29 -11.38 6.72
C GLY A 110 -22.44 -12.31 7.93
N ALA A 111 -21.53 -13.28 8.12
CA ALA A 111 -21.57 -14.23 9.23
C ALA A 111 -21.24 -13.55 10.58
N TYR A 112 -20.32 -12.58 10.57
CA TYR A 112 -19.76 -11.98 11.78
C TYR A 112 -19.77 -10.45 11.78
N VAL A 113 -20.95 -9.86 11.59
CA VAL A 113 -21.11 -8.40 11.61
C VAL A 113 -20.94 -7.87 13.04
N VAL A 114 -19.98 -6.95 13.23
CA VAL A 114 -19.73 -6.32 14.51
C VAL A 114 -20.83 -5.31 14.82
N ALA A 115 -21.32 -5.33 16.07
CA ALA A 115 -22.34 -4.39 16.53
C ALA A 115 -21.92 -2.94 16.28
N GLY A 116 -22.83 -2.15 15.69
CA GLY A 116 -22.58 -0.74 15.32
C GLY A 116 -22.07 -0.53 13.90
N PHE A 117 -21.84 -1.59 13.12
CA PHE A 117 -21.44 -1.51 11.72
C PHE A 117 -22.47 -2.18 10.81
N GLU A 118 -22.58 -1.65 9.59
CA GLU A 118 -23.42 -2.21 8.53
C GLU A 118 -22.71 -3.38 7.84
N ASN A 119 -23.49 -4.30 7.26
CA ASN A 119 -22.96 -5.40 6.46
C ASN A 119 -22.56 -4.90 5.06
N ILE A 120 -21.42 -4.24 4.98
CA ILE A 120 -20.90 -3.61 3.74
C ILE A 120 -19.62 -4.27 3.21
N MET A 121 -19.02 -5.18 3.98
CA MET A 121 -17.79 -5.86 3.57
C MET A 121 -18.11 -6.82 2.41
N PRO A 122 -17.43 -6.70 1.25
CA PRO A 122 -17.64 -7.64 0.16
C PRO A 122 -17.00 -9.00 0.45
N ASP A 123 -17.46 -10.04 -0.24
CA ASP A 123 -16.75 -11.33 -0.28
C ASP A 123 -15.38 -11.13 -0.94
N MET A 124 -14.32 -11.34 -0.16
CA MET A 124 -12.94 -11.07 -0.59
C MET A 124 -12.45 -12.02 -1.67
N ARG A 125 -13.07 -13.21 -1.84
CA ARG A 125 -12.72 -14.14 -2.93
C ARG A 125 -13.01 -13.58 -4.32
N ARG A 126 -13.82 -12.51 -4.39
CA ARG A 126 -14.10 -11.81 -5.65
C ARG A 126 -13.00 -10.84 -6.07
N GLN A 127 -12.07 -10.52 -5.16
CA GLN A 127 -11.05 -9.48 -5.35
C GLN A 127 -9.64 -10.02 -5.15
N LEU A 128 -9.48 -11.01 -4.26
CA LEU A 128 -8.21 -11.60 -3.88
C LEU A 128 -8.18 -13.09 -4.23
N SER A 129 -6.99 -13.58 -4.60
CA SER A 129 -6.74 -15.02 -4.64
C SER A 129 -6.78 -15.60 -3.22
N ILE A 130 -6.99 -16.92 -3.12
CA ILE A 130 -6.99 -17.59 -1.82
C ILE A 130 -5.63 -17.45 -1.11
N ASP A 131 -4.53 -17.52 -1.86
CA ASP A 131 -3.18 -17.30 -1.30
C ASP A 131 -3.02 -15.90 -0.72
N GLN A 132 -3.58 -14.88 -1.39
CA GLN A 132 -3.58 -13.51 -0.90
C GLN A 132 -4.46 -13.37 0.36
N ILE A 133 -5.58 -14.07 0.44
CA ILE A 133 -6.42 -14.11 1.65
C ILE A 133 -5.61 -14.70 2.81
N TRP A 134 -4.92 -15.83 2.59
CA TRP A 134 -4.08 -16.43 3.62
C TRP A 134 -2.94 -15.53 4.08
N ALA A 135 -2.28 -14.82 3.16
CA ALA A 135 -1.28 -13.82 3.51
C ALA A 135 -1.86 -12.71 4.39
N VAL A 136 -3.02 -12.14 4.01
CA VAL A 136 -3.70 -11.11 4.82
C VAL A 136 -4.04 -11.65 6.21
N ILE A 137 -4.50 -12.90 6.33
CA ILE A 137 -4.79 -13.53 7.63
C ILE A 137 -3.53 -13.66 8.47
N ALA A 138 -2.40 -14.08 7.87
CA ALA A 138 -1.12 -14.16 8.57
C ALA A 138 -0.70 -12.79 9.15
N PHE A 139 -0.82 -11.74 8.34
CA PHE A 139 -0.59 -10.36 8.78
C PHE A 139 -1.53 -9.96 9.93
N LEU A 140 -2.84 -10.20 9.81
CA LEU A 140 -3.81 -9.85 10.84
C LEU A 140 -3.57 -10.61 12.16
N GLN A 141 -3.11 -11.85 12.11
CA GLN A 141 -2.68 -12.61 13.28
C GLN A 141 -1.44 -12.00 13.93
N ALA A 142 -0.46 -11.56 13.14
CA ALA A 142 0.77 -10.93 13.63
C ALA A 142 0.52 -9.63 14.42
N GLN A 143 -0.67 -9.02 14.27
CA GLN A 143 -1.08 -7.86 15.05
C GLN A 143 -1.49 -8.28 16.48
N GLY A 144 -0.54 -8.79 17.25
CA GLY A 144 -0.71 -9.14 18.67
C GLY A 144 -1.18 -10.56 18.96
N GLY A 145 -1.17 -11.45 17.98
CA GLY A 145 -1.46 -12.89 18.13
C GLY A 145 -0.33 -13.79 17.58
N GLU A 146 -0.52 -15.10 17.72
CA GLU A 146 0.36 -16.10 17.11
C GLU A 146 -0.04 -16.34 15.65
N VAL A 147 0.93 -16.29 14.74
CA VAL A 147 0.73 -16.59 13.33
C VAL A 147 0.65 -18.10 13.15
N THR A 148 -0.52 -18.61 12.80
CA THR A 148 -0.79 -20.04 12.60
C THR A 148 -1.06 -20.41 11.14
N VAL A 149 -1.00 -19.43 10.24
CA VAL A 149 -0.97 -19.64 8.79
C VAL A 149 0.40 -20.16 8.38
N THR A 150 0.40 -21.20 7.56
CA THR A 150 1.58 -21.88 7.03
C THR A 150 1.44 -22.14 5.54
N GLY A 151 2.54 -22.49 4.87
CA GLY A 151 2.48 -22.89 3.47
C GLY A 151 1.59 -24.11 3.17
N ALA A 152 1.25 -24.92 4.19
CA ALA A 152 0.27 -26.00 4.04
C ALA A 152 -1.16 -25.50 3.80
N ASP A 153 -1.49 -24.30 4.30
CA ASP A 153 -2.80 -23.66 4.08
C ASP A 153 -2.94 -23.17 2.63
N LEU A 154 -1.83 -22.70 2.03
CA LEU A 154 -1.75 -22.35 0.60
C LEU A 154 -1.88 -23.60 -0.30
N ALA A 155 -1.31 -24.72 0.14
CA ALA A 155 -1.28 -25.97 -0.63
C ALA A 155 -2.63 -26.73 -0.64
N GLN A 156 -3.43 -26.60 0.43
CA GLN A 156 -4.72 -27.29 0.54
C GLN A 156 -5.76 -26.76 -0.47
N ASP A 157 -5.68 -25.47 -0.83
CA ASP A 157 -6.66 -24.82 -1.69
C ASP A 157 -6.34 -24.89 -3.20
N ALA A 158 -5.10 -25.22 -3.55
CA ALA A 158 -4.69 -25.52 -4.93
C ALA A 158 -5.46 -26.72 -5.53
N ALA A 159 -5.99 -27.61 -4.69
CA ALA A 159 -6.81 -28.75 -5.12
C ALA A 159 -8.26 -28.34 -5.48
N VAL A 160 -8.73 -27.17 -5.04
CA VAL A 160 -10.12 -26.70 -5.22
C VAL A 160 -10.22 -25.57 -6.26
N SER A 161 -9.10 -24.97 -6.66
CA SER A 161 -9.02 -23.85 -7.60
C SER A 161 -8.25 -24.20 -8.87
N SER A 162 -8.70 -25.21 -9.63
CA SER A 162 -8.41 -25.27 -11.07
C SER A 162 -9.36 -24.33 -11.82
N GLY A 163 -9.24 -23.04 -11.50
CA GLY A 163 -10.13 -21.98 -11.94
C GLY A 163 -9.38 -20.68 -12.24
N GLY A 164 -8.33 -20.78 -13.06
CA GLY A 164 -7.78 -19.67 -13.83
C GLY A 164 -7.14 -18.55 -13.03
N SER A 165 -5.83 -18.66 -12.82
CA SER A 165 -4.95 -17.49 -12.69
C SER A 165 -5.05 -16.66 -13.97
N MET A 166 -5.98 -15.71 -13.99
CA MET A 166 -5.78 -14.50 -14.77
C MET A 166 -4.91 -13.58 -13.92
N PRO A 167 -3.83 -12.99 -14.48
CA PRO A 167 -3.15 -11.92 -13.78
C PRO A 167 -4.20 -10.82 -13.58
N VAL A 168 -4.52 -10.54 -12.31
CA VAL A 168 -5.11 -9.25 -11.97
C VAL A 168 -4.02 -8.25 -12.31
N ALA A 169 -4.10 -7.70 -13.52
CA ALA A 169 -3.37 -6.49 -13.83
C ALA A 169 -3.76 -5.51 -12.73
N ALA A 170 -2.77 -5.13 -11.91
CA ALA A 170 -2.86 -3.93 -11.12
C ALA A 170 -3.47 -2.88 -12.06
N THR A 171 -4.66 -2.41 -11.72
CA THR A 171 -5.18 -1.24 -12.42
C THR A 171 -4.09 -0.19 -12.21
N PRO A 172 -3.48 0.35 -13.27
CA PRO A 172 -2.38 1.28 -13.08
C PRO A 172 -2.85 2.36 -12.12
N ALA A 173 -2.00 2.73 -11.16
CA ALA A 173 -2.02 4.06 -10.58
C ALA A 173 -2.45 5.02 -11.70
N THR A 174 -3.52 5.78 -11.48
CA THR A 174 -4.11 6.65 -12.49
C THR A 174 -2.98 7.33 -13.26
N ALA A 175 -3.01 7.32 -14.61
CA ALA A 175 -2.02 8.03 -15.42
C ALA A 175 -2.02 9.56 -15.18
N SER A 176 -2.87 10.01 -14.25
CA SER A 176 -2.95 11.35 -13.73
C SER A 176 -1.67 11.75 -13.01
N THR A 177 -1.28 12.99 -13.26
CA THR A 177 -0.28 13.73 -12.49
C THR A 177 -0.94 14.87 -11.70
N ASP A 178 -2.28 14.86 -11.63
CA ASP A 178 -3.01 15.83 -10.82
C ASP A 178 -2.78 15.55 -9.33
N PRO A 179 -2.20 16.49 -8.58
CA PRO A 179 -1.79 16.23 -7.19
C PRO A 179 -2.98 16.00 -6.25
N GLN A 180 -4.14 16.59 -6.51
CA GLN A 180 -5.32 16.40 -5.65
C GLN A 180 -5.95 15.03 -5.89
N GLU A 181 -6.02 14.60 -7.14
CA GLU A 181 -6.42 13.24 -7.51
C GLU A 181 -5.47 12.20 -6.91
N LEU A 182 -4.16 12.44 -6.98
CA LEU A 182 -3.16 11.56 -6.38
C LEU A 182 -3.30 11.47 -4.86
N LEU A 183 -3.50 12.59 -4.16
CA LEU A 183 -3.74 12.58 -2.71
C LEU A 183 -5.04 11.85 -2.33
N ALA A 184 -6.09 11.96 -3.15
CA ALA A 184 -7.36 11.29 -2.91
C ALA A 184 -7.27 9.79 -3.21
N ALA A 185 -6.71 9.41 -4.35
CA ALA A 185 -6.59 8.03 -4.81
C ALA A 185 -5.69 7.18 -3.89
N ASN A 186 -4.67 7.80 -3.29
CA ASN A 186 -3.77 7.14 -2.35
C ASN A 186 -4.20 7.33 -0.87
N GLY A 187 -5.44 7.78 -0.65
CA GLY A 187 -6.05 7.81 0.68
C GLY A 187 -5.48 8.87 1.65
N CYS A 188 -4.62 9.78 1.19
CA CYS A 188 -3.95 10.77 2.04
C CYS A 188 -4.98 11.65 2.78
N ILE A 189 -6.05 12.05 2.09
CA ILE A 189 -7.13 12.89 2.65
C ILE A 189 -7.97 12.16 3.71
N GLY A 190 -7.89 10.83 3.78
CA GLY A 190 -8.52 10.04 4.84
C GLY A 190 -7.92 10.31 6.22
N CYS A 191 -6.64 10.67 6.28
CA CYS A 191 -5.93 10.94 7.52
C CYS A 191 -5.53 12.42 7.68
N HIS A 192 -5.23 13.10 6.58
CA HIS A 192 -4.79 14.49 6.56
C HIS A 192 -5.89 15.42 6.04
N GLN A 193 -5.94 16.64 6.57
CA GLN A 193 -6.83 17.69 6.07
C GLN A 193 -6.20 18.46 4.91
N LEU A 194 -7.02 18.82 3.95
CA LEU A 194 -6.72 19.75 2.86
C LEU A 194 -7.91 20.69 2.65
N ALA A 195 -7.66 21.98 2.65
CA ALA A 195 -8.65 23.05 2.65
C ALA A 195 -9.74 22.87 3.72
N GLY A 196 -9.35 22.45 4.93
CA GLY A 196 -10.27 22.18 6.04
C GLY A 196 -11.15 20.93 5.89
N SER A 197 -10.88 20.09 4.88
CA SER A 197 -11.61 18.83 4.64
C SER A 197 -10.67 17.63 4.71
N GLY A 198 -11.10 16.53 5.34
CA GLY A 198 -10.30 15.31 5.48
C GLY A 198 -10.16 14.84 6.93
N GLY A 199 -9.21 13.96 7.17
CA GLY A 199 -8.92 13.40 8.50
C GLY A 199 -8.12 14.33 9.42
N ALA A 200 -8.23 14.09 10.73
CA ALA A 200 -7.40 14.76 11.76
C ALA A 200 -6.41 13.80 12.43
N VAL A 201 -6.16 12.65 11.82
CA VAL A 201 -5.21 11.64 12.31
C VAL A 201 -3.78 12.06 12.02
N GLY A 202 -3.54 12.63 10.83
CA GLY A 202 -2.29 13.24 10.44
C GLY A 202 -2.34 14.77 10.52
N PRO A 203 -1.18 15.45 10.52
CA PRO A 203 -1.08 16.91 10.47
C PRO A 203 -1.73 17.46 9.20
N SER A 204 -2.44 18.58 9.30
CA SER A 204 -3.09 19.21 8.14
C SER A 204 -2.08 19.62 7.06
N PHE A 205 -2.42 19.41 5.80
CA PHE A 205 -1.70 19.95 4.65
C PHE A 205 -1.91 21.46 4.48
N ASP A 206 -2.90 22.03 5.15
CA ASP A 206 -3.15 23.48 5.11
C ASP A 206 -1.95 24.25 5.67
N GLY A 207 -1.41 25.15 4.85
CA GLY A 207 -0.23 25.96 5.19
C GLY A 207 1.07 25.16 5.37
N ILE A 208 1.12 23.90 4.93
CA ILE A 208 2.30 23.04 5.15
C ILE A 208 3.55 23.54 4.44
N GLY A 209 3.41 24.20 3.29
CA GLY A 209 4.49 24.87 2.57
C GLY A 209 5.09 26.07 3.32
N GLY A 210 4.45 26.55 4.38
CA GLY A 210 5.03 27.50 5.34
C GLY A 210 5.83 26.84 6.47
N ARG A 211 5.66 25.52 6.68
CA ARG A 211 6.26 24.77 7.79
C ARG A 211 7.36 23.80 7.35
N MET A 212 7.30 23.32 6.11
CA MET A 212 8.19 22.29 5.58
C MET A 212 8.75 22.68 4.22
N THR A 213 10.00 22.30 3.99
CA THR A 213 10.64 22.41 2.67
C THR A 213 10.20 21.26 1.75
N PRO A 214 10.33 21.40 0.42
CA PRO A 214 10.09 20.30 -0.51
C PRO A 214 10.93 19.05 -0.23
N ALA A 215 12.13 19.19 0.35
CA ALA A 215 12.97 18.06 0.74
C ALA A 215 12.38 17.31 1.93
N GLN A 216 11.94 18.04 2.96
CA GLN A 216 11.28 17.47 4.13
C GLN A 216 9.95 16.80 3.75
N LEU A 217 9.14 17.44 2.90
CA LEU A 217 7.89 16.84 2.40
C LEU A 217 8.14 15.51 1.68
N ARG A 218 9.18 15.44 0.84
CA ARG A 218 9.55 14.21 0.14
C ARG A 218 10.02 13.12 1.11
N GLN A 219 10.85 13.49 2.09
CA GLN A 219 11.29 12.56 3.12
C GLN A 219 10.09 12.04 3.93
N SER A 220 9.14 12.89 4.33
CA SER A 220 7.96 12.45 5.06
C SER A 220 7.04 11.52 4.27
N ILE A 221 7.05 11.57 2.94
CA ILE A 221 6.28 10.63 2.10
C ILE A 221 7.01 9.30 1.92
N LEU A 222 8.34 9.34 1.74
CA LEU A 222 9.16 8.15 1.48
C LEU A 222 9.58 7.41 2.75
N ASP A 223 9.75 8.14 3.85
CA ASP A 223 10.17 7.68 5.17
C ASP A 223 9.42 8.46 6.25
N PRO A 224 8.11 8.20 6.43
CA PRO A 224 7.27 8.91 7.39
C PRO A 224 7.68 8.70 8.86
N GLY A 225 8.49 7.67 9.15
CA GLY A 225 8.98 7.37 10.49
C GLY A 225 10.22 8.17 10.90
N ALA A 226 10.93 8.78 9.95
CA ALA A 226 12.16 9.52 10.23
C ALA A 226 11.93 10.76 11.09
N GLU A 227 10.86 11.50 10.83
CA GLU A 227 10.47 12.69 11.60
C GLU A 227 8.95 12.74 11.74
N VAL A 228 8.47 12.63 12.98
CA VAL A 228 7.04 12.75 13.31
C VAL A 228 6.75 14.19 13.72
N ALA A 229 5.66 14.76 13.21
CA ALA A 229 5.24 16.11 13.55
C ALA A 229 4.93 16.26 15.04
N GLU A 230 5.27 17.41 15.62
CA GLU A 230 5.01 17.70 17.03
C GLU A 230 3.52 17.51 17.39
N GLY A 231 3.25 16.73 18.44
CA GLY A 231 1.88 16.43 18.89
C GLY A 231 1.20 15.26 18.18
N TYR A 232 1.91 14.59 17.26
CA TYR A 232 1.43 13.39 16.55
C TYR A 232 2.16 12.10 16.99
N ASP A 233 2.90 12.11 18.09
CA ASP A 233 3.69 10.97 18.58
C ASP A 233 2.84 9.70 18.76
N GLN A 234 1.60 9.81 19.26
CA GLN A 234 0.68 8.68 19.39
C GLN A 234 0.22 8.07 18.06
N PHE A 235 0.46 8.76 16.94
CA PHE A 235 0.13 8.33 15.58
C PHE A 235 1.37 7.96 14.77
N ALA A 236 2.55 7.89 15.40
CA ALA A 236 3.78 7.43 14.78
C ALA A 236 3.58 6.03 14.17
N GLY A 237 4.03 5.85 12.93
CA GLY A 237 3.87 4.59 12.18
C GLY A 237 2.48 4.38 11.55
N MET A 238 1.51 5.29 11.74
CA MET A 238 0.22 5.18 11.03
C MET A 238 0.28 5.63 9.58
N MET A 239 1.24 6.48 9.21
CA MET A 239 1.46 6.87 7.83
C MET A 239 2.25 5.75 7.13
N PRO A 240 1.68 5.09 6.10
CA PRO A 240 2.34 3.97 5.42
C PRO A 240 3.69 4.36 4.81
N ALA A 241 4.72 3.54 5.03
CA ALA A 241 6.03 3.72 4.40
C ALA A 241 6.08 3.21 2.94
N THR A 242 4.96 2.72 2.41
CA THR A 242 4.85 2.11 1.07
C THR A 242 4.60 3.12 -0.05
N PHE A 243 4.38 4.41 0.27
CA PHE A 243 4.08 5.41 -0.77
C PHE A 243 5.21 5.61 -1.78
N GLY A 244 6.46 5.32 -1.39
CA GLY A 244 7.60 5.31 -2.32
C GLY A 244 7.48 4.27 -3.43
N GLU A 245 6.76 3.18 -3.19
CA GLU A 245 6.49 2.12 -4.18
C GLU A 245 5.20 2.39 -4.97
N GLN A 246 4.30 3.24 -4.44
CA GLN A 246 3.00 3.55 -5.04
C GLN A 246 3.05 4.73 -6.01
N PHE A 247 4.00 5.65 -5.84
CA PHE A 247 4.18 6.79 -6.73
C PHE A 247 5.31 6.58 -7.73
N THR A 248 5.06 6.95 -8.98
CA THR A 248 6.18 7.26 -9.89
C THR A 248 6.89 8.52 -9.43
N ALA A 249 8.17 8.70 -9.83
CA ALA A 249 8.92 9.91 -9.52
C ALA A 249 8.16 11.19 -9.95
N ALA A 250 7.51 11.18 -11.12
CA ALA A 250 6.74 12.33 -11.59
C ALA A 250 5.52 12.64 -10.71
N GLN A 251 4.80 11.61 -10.24
CA GLN A 251 3.64 11.77 -9.35
C GLN A 251 4.05 12.26 -7.96
N LEU A 252 5.12 11.69 -7.40
CA LEU A 252 5.67 12.14 -6.13
C LEU A 252 6.07 13.61 -6.19
N GLU A 253 6.76 14.03 -7.25
CA GLU A 253 7.14 15.42 -7.44
C GLU A 253 5.94 16.35 -7.62
N ALA A 254 4.89 15.91 -8.33
CA ALA A 254 3.66 16.68 -8.47
C ALA A 254 3.00 16.95 -7.10
N VAL A 255 2.91 15.92 -6.26
CA VAL A 255 2.36 16.03 -4.89
C VAL A 255 3.24 16.91 -4.01
N VAL A 256 4.55 16.68 -3.99
CA VAL A 256 5.50 17.47 -3.17
C VAL A 256 5.44 18.95 -3.56
N LYS A 257 5.43 19.26 -4.85
CA LYS A 257 5.34 20.64 -5.34
C LYS A 257 4.03 21.29 -4.92
N PHE A 258 2.92 20.58 -5.10
CA PHE A 258 1.61 21.07 -4.68
C PHE A 258 1.57 21.39 -3.18
N LEU A 259 2.00 20.46 -2.32
CA LEU A 259 2.05 20.67 -0.87
C LEU A 259 2.96 21.85 -0.47
N ALA A 260 4.09 22.02 -1.14
CA ALA A 260 5.00 23.13 -0.90
C ALA A 260 4.41 24.50 -1.29
N GLU A 261 3.41 24.54 -2.16
CA GLU A 261 2.70 25.77 -2.57
C GLU A 261 1.54 26.13 -1.62
N LEU A 262 1.11 25.21 -0.74
CA LEU A 262 0.07 25.46 0.27
C LEU A 262 0.65 26.28 1.44
N ARG A 263 0.49 27.59 1.41
CA ARG A 263 0.94 28.53 2.45
C ARG A 263 -0.21 29.11 3.26
#